data_AF-A0A518ENF1-F1
#
_entry.id   AF-A0A518ENF1-F1
#
_cell.length_a   1.000
_cell.length_b   1.000
_cell.length_c   1.000
_cell.angle_alpha   90.00
_cell.angle_beta   90.00
_cell.angle_gamma   90.00
#
_symmetry.space_group_name_H-M   'P 1'
#
loop_
_entity.id
_entity.type
_entity.pdbx_description
1 polymer ?
#
loop_
_entity_poly.entity_id
_entity_poly.type
_entity_poly.pdbx_seq_one_letter_code
_entity_poly.pdbx_strand_id
1 'polypeptide(L)' 'MCRISVDHFLRLVESGAAPEPVRLGRAVRWQRAVLVEWIQNGCQQQKSGNRGGRS' A
#
# COMPACT_ATOMS: atom_id res chain seq x y z
N MET A 1 11.03 10.07 -8.96
CA MET A 1 11.17 9.76 -7.52
C MET A 1 10.11 10.52 -6.75
N CYS A 2 9.19 9.83 -6.05
CA CYS A 2 8.29 10.49 -5.11
C CYS A 2 9.09 11.08 -3.94
N ARG A 3 8.89 12.38 -3.64
CA ARG A 3 9.56 13.13 -2.56
C ARG A 3 9.03 12.82 -1.16
N ILE A 4 8.54 11.59 -0.92
CA ILE A 4 7.95 11.21 0.36
C ILE A 4 8.95 10.40 1.19
N SER A 5 9.12 10.79 2.46
CA SER A 5 9.91 10.02 3.43
C SER A 5 9.24 8.71 3.80
N VAL A 6 10.01 7.74 4.30
CA VAL A 6 9.48 6.42 4.74
C VAL A 6 8.39 6.57 5.80
N ASP A 7 8.57 7.48 6.77
CA ASP A 7 7.55 7.76 7.81
C ASP A 7 6.24 8.29 7.21
N HIS A 8 6.34 9.16 6.22
CA HIS A 8 5.18 9.71 5.52
C HIS A 8 4.44 8.62 4.74
N PHE A 9 5.18 7.71 4.09
CA PHE A 9 4.59 6.56 3.44
C PHE A 9 3.87 5.65 4.45
N LEU A 10 4.48 5.35 5.60
CA LEU A 10 3.82 4.55 6.65
C LEU A 10 2.53 5.20 7.17
N ARG A 11 2.50 6.52 7.36
CA ARG A 11 1.24 7.23 7.70
C ARG A 11 0.19 7.16 6.60
N LEU A 12 0.59 7.21 5.33
CA LEU A 12 -0.33 7.01 4.22
C LEU A 12 -0.92 5.60 4.24
N VAL A 13 -0.14 4.60 4.64
CA VAL A 13 -0.60 3.22 4.79
C VAL A 13 -1.57 3.11 5.95
N GLU A 14 -1.25 3.71 7.10
CA GLU A 14 -2.13 3.74 8.28
C GLU A 14 -3.44 4.47 8.02
N SER A 15 -3.42 5.53 7.22
CA SER A 15 -4.63 6.26 6.81
C SER A 15 -5.39 5.61 5.65
N GLY A 16 -4.90 4.49 5.10
CA GLY A 16 -5.52 3.81 3.96
C GLY A 16 -5.42 4.60 2.66
N ALA A 17 -4.40 5.44 2.50
CA ALA A 17 -4.11 6.19 1.29
C ALA A 17 -3.01 5.59 0.40
N ALA A 18 -2.29 4.61 0.93
CA ALA A 18 -1.32 3.80 0.22
C ALA A 18 -1.77 2.32 0.24
N PRO A 19 -1.17 1.45 -0.60
CA PRO A 19 -1.48 0.03 -0.59
C PRO A 19 -1.34 -0.57 0.81
N GLU A 20 -2.23 -1.48 1.19
CA GLU A 20 -2.04 -2.20 2.46
C GLU A 20 -0.92 -3.25 2.33
N PRO A 21 -0.03 -3.36 3.34
CA PRO A 21 0.98 -4.39 3.34
C PRO A 21 0.35 -5.75 3.65
N VAL A 22 0.86 -6.79 3.00
CA VAL A 22 0.52 -8.17 3.35
C VAL A 22 1.41 -8.61 4.50
N ARG A 23 0.80 -8.92 5.64
CA ARG A 23 1.50 -9.46 6.81
C ARG A 23 1.56 -10.98 6.72
N LEU A 24 2.75 -11.53 6.48
CA LEU A 24 3.03 -12.97 6.51
C LEU A 24 3.74 -13.30 7.84
N GLY A 25 2.95 -13.49 8.91
CA GLY A 25 3.47 -13.61 10.27
C GLY A 25 4.17 -12.32 10.73
N ARG A 26 5.48 -12.40 11.03
CA ARG A 26 6.30 -11.23 11.36
C ARG A 26 6.84 -10.47 10.14
N ALA A 27 6.73 -11.05 8.94
CA ALA A 27 7.22 -10.41 7.72
C ALA A 27 6.16 -9.47 7.14
N VAL A 28 6.54 -8.21 6.93
CA VAL A 28 5.73 -7.22 6.22
C VAL A 28 6.16 -7.24 4.75
N ARG A 29 5.26 -7.62 3.85
CA ARG A 29 5.53 -7.66 2.42
C ARG A 29 4.64 -6.70 1.65
N TRP A 30 5.22 -6.17 0.59
CA TRP A 30 4.56 -5.26 -0.33
C TRP A 30 4.41 -5.93 -1.68
N GLN A 31 3.20 -5.94 -2.22
CA GLN A 31 2.98 -6.44 -3.57
C GLN A 31 3.55 -5.42 -4.56
N ARG A 32 4.66 -5.77 -5.21
CA ARG A 32 5.36 -4.88 -6.13
C ARG A 32 4.47 -4.39 -7.27
N ALA A 33 3.60 -5.25 -7.82
CA ALA A 33 2.68 -4.88 -8.89
C ALA A 33 1.74 -3.74 -8.45
N VAL A 34 1.14 -3.86 -7.26
CA VAL A 34 0.23 -2.85 -6.70
C VAL A 34 0.96 -1.53 -6.43
N LEU A 35 2.18 -1.59 -5.87
CA LEU A 35 2.99 -0.38 -5.66
C LEU A 35 3.32 0.32 -6.98
N VAL A 36 3.71 -0.43 -8.01
CA VAL A 36 4.03 0.12 -9.33
C VAL A 36 2.80 0.77 -9.95
N GLU A 37 1.65 0.09 -9.92
CA GLU A 37 0.38 0.63 -10.40
C GLU A 37 -0.02 1.90 -9.64
N TRP A 38 0.11 1.90 -8.31
CA TRP A 38 -0.18 3.05 -7.46
C TRP A 38 0.69 4.26 -7.80
N ILE A 39 2.00 4.05 -7.99
CA ILE A 39 2.94 5.09 -8.41
C ILE A 39 2.58 5.62 -9.81
N GLN A 40 2.26 4.72 -10.75
CA GLN A 40 1.87 5.07 -12.12
C GLN A 40 0.57 5.86 -12.18
N ASN A 41 -0.39 5.56 -11.30
CA ASN A 41 -1.64 6.31 -11.15
C ASN A 41 -1.45 7.65 -10.39
N GLY A 42 -0.22 8.04 -10.05
CA GLY A 42 0.06 9.32 -9.40
C GLY A 42 -0.17 9.31 -7.89
N CYS A 43 0.01 8.16 -7.23
CA CYS A 43 -0.13 8.01 -5.78
C CYS A 43 -1.54 8.33 -5.26
N GLN A 44 -2.57 7.98 -6.04
CA GLN A 44 -3.96 8.21 -5.64
C GLN A 44 -4.36 7.37 -4.41
N GLN A 45 -5.18 7.96 -3.55
CA GLN A 45 -5.65 7.36 -2.30
C GLN A 45 -6.40 6.04 -2.60
N GLN A 46 -5.78 4.89 -2.34
CA GLN A 46 -6.42 3.60 -2.55
C GLN A 46 -7.44 3.36 -1.44
N LYS A 47 -8.74 3.48 -1.72
CA LYS A 47 -9.77 2.99 -0.79
C LYS A 47 -9.48 1.52 -0.50
N SER A 48 -9.13 1.20 0.75
CA SER A 48 -8.89 -0.17 1.21
C SER A 48 -9.97 -1.10 0.64
N GLY A 49 -9.55 -1.87 -0.36
CA GLY A 49 -10.38 -2.80 -1.09
C GLY A 49 -10.09 -4.19 -0.59
N ASN A 50 -10.32 -4.44 0.71
CA ASN A 50 -10.31 -5.81 1.22
C ASN A 50 -11.54 -6.57 0.68
N ARG A 51 -11.49 -6.96 -0.59
CA ARG A 51 -12.36 -7.98 -1.19
C ARG A 51 -11.49 -9.13 -1.66
N GLY A 52 -11.33 -10.14 -0.82
CA GLY A 52 -10.86 -11.46 -1.27
C GLY A 52 -10.34 -12.34 -0.16
N GLY A 53 -11.20 -13.18 0.41
CA GLY A 53 -10.74 -14.25 1.30
C GLY A 53 -11.83 -14.97 2.11
N ARG A 54 -12.96 -15.34 1.50
CA ARG A 54 -13.88 -16.35 2.05
C ARG A 54 -14.09 -17.41 0.97
N SER A 55 -13.47 -18.56 1.16
CA SER A 55 -13.78 -19.83 0.49
C SER A 55 -13.71 -20.95 1.51
#